data_AF-A0A5N9AEL6-F1
#
_entry.id   AF-A0A5N9AEL6-F1
#
_cell.length_a   1.000
_cell.length_b   1.000
_cell.length_c   1.000
_cell.angle_alpha   90.00
_cell.angle_beta   90.00
_cell.angle_gamma   90.00
#
_symmetry.space_group_name_H-M   'P 1'
#
loop_
_entity.id
_entity.type
_entity.pdbx_description
1 polymer ?
#
loop_
_entity_poly.entity_id
_entity_poly.type
_entity_poly.pdbx_seq_one_letter_code
_entity_poly.pdbx_strand_id
1 'polypeptide(L)'
;MKKKRKRSQKSRYKHESTGDYCTCAAYVAEIMCKRNAERKNKGSLPYKFWNKKPWDWTFKKQMFAANKILKDHKISEEALVKAIHSDEFKSIFSLNHPKAIGIIRKYQLLLNDQTEKCQEIDVKKNASHQKKKYGRRNLFDTLRKFENGEENEEDRGRKKR
;
A
#
# COMPACT_ATOMS: atom_id res chain seq x y z
N MET A 1 11.11 -28.44 25.26
CA MET A 1 10.78 -27.39 24.26
C MET A 1 9.36 -26.87 24.49
N LYS A 2 9.16 -25.58 24.78
CA LYS A 2 7.79 -25.02 24.97
C LYS A 2 7.02 -25.06 23.65
N LYS A 3 5.87 -25.74 23.64
CA LYS A 3 4.95 -25.82 22.48
C LYS A 3 4.50 -24.41 22.12
N LYS A 4 4.91 -23.90 20.95
CA LYS A 4 4.49 -22.56 20.47
C LYS A 4 2.97 -22.57 20.29
N ARG A 5 2.27 -21.56 20.83
CA ARG A 5 0.82 -21.43 20.69
C ARG A 5 0.44 -21.36 19.20
N LYS A 6 -0.60 -22.11 18.80
CA LYS A 6 -1.15 -22.01 17.43
C LYS A 6 -1.68 -20.59 17.22
N ARG A 7 -1.28 -19.97 16.11
CA ARG A 7 -1.61 -18.58 15.77
C ARG A 7 -3.09 -18.46 15.40
N SER A 8 -3.72 -17.35 15.74
CA SER A 8 -5.11 -17.04 15.35
C SER A 8 -5.14 -15.97 14.26
N GLN A 9 -6.22 -15.95 13.46
CA GLN A 9 -6.41 -14.96 12.39
C GLN A 9 -6.41 -13.51 12.92
N LYS A 10 -6.72 -13.31 14.22
CA LYS A 10 -6.80 -12.00 14.87
C LYS A 10 -5.44 -11.34 15.12
N SER A 11 -4.34 -12.10 15.07
CA SER A 11 -2.98 -11.60 15.28
C SER A 11 -2.13 -11.68 14.01
N ARG A 12 -2.69 -11.20 12.89
CA ARG A 12 -2.02 -11.22 11.58
C ARG A 12 -0.95 -10.12 11.43
N TYR A 13 -1.11 -9.01 12.15
CA TYR A 13 -0.26 -7.83 12.03
C TYR A 13 1.03 -7.97 12.84
N LYS A 14 2.01 -7.11 12.58
CA LYS A 14 3.29 -7.07 13.29
C LYS A 14 3.52 -5.67 13.84
N HIS A 15 4.04 -5.59 15.06
CA HIS A 15 4.52 -4.34 15.64
C HIS A 15 5.69 -3.78 14.84
N GLU A 16 5.71 -2.47 14.60
CA GLU A 16 6.82 -1.82 13.89
C GLU A 16 8.09 -1.79 14.75
N SER A 17 7.95 -1.54 16.05
CA SER A 17 9.10 -1.40 16.97
C SER A 17 9.73 -2.73 17.38
N THR A 18 8.92 -3.80 17.42
CA THR A 18 9.33 -5.08 18.02
C THR A 18 9.37 -6.21 17.00
N GLY A 19 8.63 -6.11 15.88
CA GLY A 19 8.46 -7.20 14.92
C GLY A 19 7.59 -8.36 15.41
N ASP A 20 7.17 -8.33 16.68
CA ASP A 20 6.25 -9.29 17.29
C ASP A 20 4.87 -9.21 16.64
N TYR A 21 4.21 -10.36 16.49
CA TYR A 21 2.85 -10.43 15.98
C TYR A 21 1.84 -9.85 16.98
N CYS A 22 0.92 -9.04 16.48
CA CYS A 22 -0.04 -8.30 17.28
C CYS A 22 -1.42 -8.24 16.63
N THR A 23 -2.41 -7.81 17.41
CA THR A 23 -3.76 -7.54 16.93
C THR A 23 -3.79 -6.27 16.09
N CYS A 24 -4.83 -6.13 15.25
CA CYS A 24 -5.05 -4.91 14.46
C CYS A 24 -5.08 -3.67 15.37
N ALA A 25 -5.85 -3.71 16.47
CA ALA A 25 -5.95 -2.60 17.41
C ALA A 25 -4.60 -2.18 18.02
N ALA A 26 -3.73 -3.15 18.34
CA ALA A 26 -2.40 -2.87 18.91
C ALA A 26 -1.45 -2.27 17.87
N TYR A 27 -1.48 -2.76 16.63
CA TYR A 27 -0.73 -2.20 15.51
C TYR A 27 -1.11 -0.73 15.24
N VAL A 28 -2.41 -0.48 15.19
CA VAL A 28 -2.97 0.86 14.99
C VAL A 28 -2.59 1.80 16.13
N ALA A 29 -2.70 1.34 17.38
CA ALA A 29 -2.31 2.14 18.54
C ALA A 29 -0.83 2.53 18.51
N GLU A 30 0.04 1.64 18.04
CA GLU A 30 1.46 1.91 17.90
C GLU A 30 1.74 3.05 16.91
N ILE A 31 1.12 3.00 15.72
CA ILE A 31 1.25 4.06 14.71
C ILE A 31 0.78 5.41 15.28
N MET A 32 -0.32 5.43 16.03
CA MET A 32 -0.83 6.66 16.64
C MET A 32 0.13 7.21 17.70
N CYS A 33 0.72 6.33 18.52
CA CYS A 33 1.74 6.72 19.49
C CYS A 33 2.98 7.31 18.80
N LYS A 34 3.43 6.70 17.69
CA LYS A 34 4.54 7.21 16.87
C LYS A 34 4.28 8.63 16.37
N ARG A 35 3.13 8.86 15.71
CA ARG A 35 2.72 10.19 15.24
C ARG A 35 2.64 11.21 16.37
N ASN A 36 2.14 10.80 17.53
CA ASN A 36 2.04 11.69 18.69
C ASN A 36 3.42 12.00 19.30
N ALA A 37 4.37 11.07 19.25
CA ALA A 37 5.75 11.29 19.68
C ALA A 37 6.49 12.25 18.74
N GLU A 38 6.33 12.06 17.43
CA GLU A 38 6.84 12.95 16.38
C GLU A 38 6.30 14.37 16.58
N ARG A 39 4.98 14.53 16.75
CA ARG A 39 4.36 15.83 17.01
C ARG A 39 4.90 16.53 18.26
N LYS A 40 5.23 15.76 19.30
CA LYS A 40 5.75 16.29 20.57
C LYS A 40 7.26 16.49 20.56
N ASN A 41 7.94 16.26 19.44
CA ASN A 41 9.40 16.33 19.30
C ASN A 41 10.15 15.48 20.35
N LYS A 42 9.55 14.34 20.77
CA LYS A 42 10.15 13.46 21.79
C LYS A 42 11.14 12.43 21.22
N GLY A 43 11.45 12.53 19.92
CA GLY A 43 12.29 11.58 19.21
C GLY A 43 11.64 10.21 19.00
N SER A 44 12.47 9.22 18.66
CA SER A 44 12.03 7.85 18.43
C SER A 44 11.56 7.18 19.74
N LEU A 45 10.47 6.42 19.65
CA LEU A 45 9.99 5.64 20.79
C LEU A 45 10.96 4.50 21.14
N PRO A 46 11.16 4.20 22.43
CA PRO A 46 12.00 3.09 22.85
C PRO A 46 11.36 1.74 22.52
N TYR A 47 12.19 0.69 22.47
CA TYR A 47 11.73 -0.69 22.35
C TYR A 47 10.69 -1.03 23.42
N LYS A 48 9.55 -1.58 23.01
CA LYS A 48 8.38 -1.90 23.88
C LYS A 48 7.95 -0.72 24.76
N PHE A 49 7.82 0.47 24.15
CA PHE A 49 7.47 1.71 24.85
C PHE A 49 6.17 1.64 25.66
N TRP A 50 5.25 0.74 25.34
CA TRP A 50 4.03 0.51 26.10
C TRP A 50 4.27 0.04 27.54
N ASN A 51 5.47 -0.43 27.88
CA ASN A 51 5.84 -0.76 29.26
C ASN A 51 6.41 0.43 30.04
N LYS A 52 6.70 1.56 29.38
CA LYS A 52 7.37 2.72 29.98
C LYS A 52 6.41 3.91 30.07
N LYS A 53 6.44 4.59 31.22
CA LYS A 53 5.76 5.89 31.37
C LYS A 53 6.51 6.94 30.54
N PRO A 54 5.84 7.91 29.88
CA PRO A 54 4.39 8.21 29.95
C PRO A 54 3.53 7.49 28.90
N TRP A 55 4.12 6.62 28.07
CA TRP A 55 3.46 6.12 26.86
C TRP A 55 2.51 4.94 27.09
N ASP A 56 2.69 4.18 28.17
CA ASP A 56 1.81 3.06 28.55
C ASP A 56 0.31 3.41 28.48
N TRP A 57 -0.11 4.45 29.22
CA TRP A 57 -1.51 4.84 29.25
C TRP A 57 -2.01 5.34 27.89
N THR A 58 -1.18 6.09 27.16
CA THR A 58 -1.56 6.60 25.84
C THR A 58 -1.79 5.46 24.84
N PHE A 59 -0.95 4.42 24.88
CA PHE A 59 -1.08 3.25 24.04
C PHE A 59 -2.35 2.49 24.37
N LYS A 60 -2.59 2.21 25.66
CA LYS A 60 -3.83 1.54 26.13
C LYS A 60 -5.08 2.30 25.70
N LYS A 61 -5.07 3.64 25.82
CA LYS A 61 -6.19 4.49 25.41
C LYS A 61 -6.48 4.38 23.90
N GLN A 62 -5.45 4.41 23.05
CA GLN A 62 -5.62 4.25 21.61
C GLN A 62 -6.07 2.83 21.25
N MET A 63 -5.54 1.81 21.93
CA MET A 63 -5.95 0.42 21.73
C MET A 63 -7.43 0.20 22.09
N PHE A 64 -7.91 0.79 23.19
CA PHE A 64 -9.34 0.74 23.54
C PHE A 64 -10.21 1.48 22.53
N ALA A 65 -9.78 2.66 22.07
CA ALA A 65 -10.49 3.40 21.04
C ALA A 65 -10.60 2.62 19.72
N ALA A 66 -9.51 1.97 19.29
CA ALA A 66 -9.52 1.11 18.10
C ALA A 66 -10.52 -0.06 18.25
N ASN A 67 -10.48 -0.76 19.38
CA ASN A 67 -11.42 -1.85 19.66
C ASN A 67 -12.88 -1.37 19.72
N LYS A 68 -13.13 -0.18 20.25
CA LYS A 68 -14.46 0.43 20.28
C LYS A 68 -14.95 0.71 18.86
N ILE A 69 -14.11 1.31 18.00
CA ILE A 69 -14.47 1.60 16.60
C ILE A 69 -14.80 0.32 15.83
N LEU A 70 -13.99 -0.74 16.00
CA LEU A 70 -14.23 -2.03 15.35
C LEU A 70 -15.57 -2.66 15.77
N LYS A 71 -15.94 -2.53 17.06
CA LYS A 71 -17.21 -3.04 17.60
C LYS A 71 -18.41 -2.18 17.19
N ASP A 72 -18.36 -0.89 17.44
CA ASP A 72 -19.52 0.01 17.34
C ASP A 72 -19.93 0.26 15.89
N HIS A 73 -18.96 0.37 14.99
CA HIS A 73 -19.22 0.69 13.58
C HIS A 73 -19.14 -0.53 12.67
N LYS A 74 -18.90 -1.74 13.22
CA LYS A 74 -18.74 -2.99 12.46
C LYS A 74 -17.79 -2.85 11.27
N ILE A 75 -16.67 -2.17 11.48
CA ILE A 75 -15.68 -1.85 10.46
C ILE A 75 -14.71 -3.03 10.30
N SER A 76 -14.30 -3.32 9.06
CA SER A 76 -13.27 -4.32 8.77
C SER A 76 -11.90 -3.86 9.28
N GLU A 77 -11.11 -4.79 9.82
CA GLU A 77 -9.75 -4.51 10.28
C GLU A 77 -8.88 -3.91 9.17
N GLU A 78 -9.10 -4.34 7.93
CA GLU A 78 -8.36 -3.86 6.76
C GLU A 78 -8.70 -2.42 6.41
N ALA A 79 -9.97 -2.03 6.58
CA ALA A 79 -10.43 -0.67 6.36
C ALA A 79 -9.79 0.29 7.35
N LEU A 80 -9.69 -0.12 8.62
CA LEU A 80 -9.05 0.67 9.66
C LEU A 80 -7.56 0.89 9.33
N VAL A 81 -6.84 -0.17 8.94
CA VAL A 81 -5.41 -0.07 8.60
C VAL A 81 -5.19 0.81 7.36
N LYS A 82 -5.99 0.62 6.30
CA LYS A 82 -5.93 1.46 5.09
C LYS A 82 -6.22 2.93 5.41
N ALA A 83 -7.23 3.20 6.23
CA ALA A 83 -7.58 4.54 6.65
C ALA A 83 -6.43 5.22 7.38
N ILE A 84 -5.72 4.51 8.27
CA ILE A 84 -4.63 5.09 9.06
C ILE A 84 -3.44 5.49 8.18
N HIS A 85 -3.14 4.72 7.14
CA HIS A 85 -2.08 5.01 6.19
C HIS A 85 -2.45 6.08 5.16
N SER A 86 -3.70 6.54 5.14
CA SER A 86 -4.11 7.65 4.28
C SER A 86 -3.53 8.99 4.70
N ASP A 87 -3.38 9.89 3.73
CA ASP A 87 -2.95 11.27 3.98
C ASP A 87 -3.98 12.04 4.82
N GLU A 88 -5.27 11.77 4.64
CA GLU A 88 -6.36 12.37 5.42
C GLU A 88 -6.19 12.10 6.92
N PHE A 89 -5.69 10.91 7.29
CA PHE A 89 -5.49 10.49 8.67
C PHE A 89 -4.14 10.93 9.24
N LYS A 90 -3.22 11.44 8.43
CA LYS A 90 -1.89 11.88 8.88
C LYS A 90 -1.95 13.03 9.89
N SER A 91 -2.94 13.91 9.74
CA SER A 91 -3.20 15.03 10.65
C SER A 91 -3.85 14.62 11.98
N ILE A 92 -4.33 13.38 12.09
CA ILE A 92 -5.08 12.89 13.24
C ILE A 92 -4.15 12.08 14.16
N PHE A 93 -4.05 12.53 15.40
CA PHE A 93 -3.17 11.94 16.42
C PHE A 93 -3.92 11.08 17.46
N SER A 94 -5.24 10.96 17.32
CA SER A 94 -6.09 10.20 18.23
C SER A 94 -7.28 9.62 17.50
N LEU A 95 -7.55 8.33 17.73
CA LEU A 95 -8.69 7.64 17.12
C LEU A 95 -10.04 8.15 17.64
N ASN A 96 -10.06 8.78 18.82
CA ASN A 96 -11.28 9.38 19.38
C ASN A 96 -11.61 10.76 18.78
N HIS A 97 -10.85 11.22 17.78
CA HIS A 97 -11.13 12.49 17.12
C HIS A 97 -12.40 12.39 16.26
N PRO A 98 -13.29 13.40 16.27
CA PRO A 98 -14.59 13.31 15.56
C PRO A 98 -14.44 13.03 14.06
N LYS A 99 -13.41 13.60 13.41
CA LYS A 99 -13.13 13.36 11.99
C LYS A 99 -12.64 11.94 11.67
N ALA A 100 -12.09 11.22 12.66
CA ALA A 100 -11.52 9.89 12.42
C ALA A 100 -12.58 8.90 11.93
N ILE A 101 -13.77 8.93 12.52
CA ILE A 101 -14.87 8.02 12.17
C ILE A 101 -15.32 8.24 10.71
N GLY A 102 -15.43 9.49 10.27
CA GLY A 102 -15.83 9.82 8.90
C GLY A 102 -14.86 9.26 7.86
N ILE A 103 -13.55 9.45 8.08
CA ILE A 103 -12.51 8.94 7.19
C ILE A 103 -12.53 7.41 7.16
N ILE A 104 -12.61 6.75 8.32
CA ILE A 104 -12.60 5.28 8.35
C ILE A 104 -13.83 4.71 7.62
N ARG A 105 -15.01 5.34 7.76
CA ARG A 105 -16.21 4.95 6.99
C ARG A 105 -16.03 5.10 5.48
N LYS A 106 -15.42 6.20 5.04
CA LYS A 106 -15.08 6.40 3.62
C LYS A 106 -14.20 5.26 3.10
N TYR A 107 -13.18 4.85 3.85
CA TYR A 107 -12.31 3.72 3.48
C TYR A 107 -13.02 2.36 3.52
N GLN A 108 -13.99 2.17 4.41
CA GLN A 108 -14.83 0.97 4.42
C GLN A 108 -15.67 0.88 3.13
N LEU A 109 -16.28 1.99 2.69
CA LEU A 109 -17.03 2.03 1.44
C LEU A 109 -16.14 1.72 0.23
N LEU A 110 -14.95 2.35 0.14
CA LEU A 110 -14.00 2.08 -0.93
C LEU A 110 -13.55 0.62 -0.99
N LEU A 111 -13.44 -0.05 0.15
CA LEU A 111 -13.13 -1.48 0.20
C LEU A 111 -14.26 -2.35 -0.32
N ASN A 112 -15.50 -2.03 0.07
CA ASN A 112 -16.68 -2.74 -0.41
C ASN A 112 -16.80 -2.60 -1.94
N ASP A 113 -16.62 -1.39 -2.47
CA ASP A 113 -16.64 -1.12 -3.92
C ASP A 113 -15.53 -1.90 -4.67
N GLN A 114 -14.36 -2.06 -4.05
CA GLN A 114 -13.26 -2.84 -4.64
C GLN A 114 -13.59 -4.33 -4.70
N THR A 115 -14.19 -4.88 -3.65
CA THR A 115 -14.60 -6.29 -3.64
C THR A 115 -15.64 -6.61 -4.69
N GLU A 116 -16.55 -5.68 -4.99
CA GLU A 116 -17.57 -5.86 -6.04
C GLU A 116 -16.98 -5.79 -7.47
N LYS A 117 -15.85 -5.11 -7.64
CA LYS A 117 -15.20 -4.90 -8.95
C LYS A 117 -14.17 -5.96 -9.31
N CYS A 118 -13.73 -6.80 -8.37
CA CYS A 118 -12.87 -7.95 -8.65
C CYS A 118 -13.67 -9.06 -9.35
N GLN A 119 -14.04 -8.81 -10.60
CA GLN A 119 -14.56 -9.81 -11.52
C GLN A 119 -13.40 -10.70 -11.97
N GLU A 120 -13.65 -12.00 -12.13
CA GLU A 120 -12.68 -12.95 -12.65
C GLU A 120 -12.31 -12.58 -14.09
N ILE A 121 -11.13 -11.96 -14.26
CA ILE A 121 -10.58 -11.69 -15.58
C ILE A 121 -10.07 -13.03 -16.11
N ASP A 122 -10.78 -13.62 -17.07
CA ASP A 122 -10.31 -14.81 -17.78
C ASP A 122 -9.12 -14.42 -18.67
N VAL A 123 -7.91 -14.58 -18.11
CA VAL A 123 -6.66 -14.28 -18.81
C VAL A 123 -6.41 -15.38 -19.84
N LYS A 124 -6.76 -15.10 -21.10
CA LYS A 124 -6.42 -15.96 -22.25
C LYS A 124 -4.90 -16.19 -22.28
N LYS A 125 -4.48 -17.44 -22.03
CA LYS A 125 -3.06 -17.86 -21.99
C LYS A 125 -2.31 -17.71 -23.32
N ASN A 126 -3.04 -17.62 -24.44
CA ASN A 126 -2.49 -17.52 -25.79
C ASN A 126 -2.88 -16.19 -26.44
N ALA A 127 -2.57 -15.06 -25.80
CA ALA A 127 -2.74 -13.75 -26.43
C ALA A 127 -1.66 -13.58 -27.52
N SER A 128 -2.04 -13.66 -28.79
CA SER A 128 -1.10 -13.35 -29.88
C SER A 128 -0.76 -11.86 -29.81
N HIS A 129 0.50 -11.53 -29.52
CA HIS A 129 0.97 -10.16 -29.65
C HIS A 129 0.99 -9.77 -31.13
N GLN A 130 -0.03 -9.05 -31.58
CA GLN A 130 -0.01 -8.47 -32.91
C GLN A 130 1.09 -7.39 -32.91
N LYS A 131 2.24 -7.68 -33.55
CA LYS A 131 3.28 -6.67 -33.80
C LYS A 131 2.68 -5.60 -34.73
N LYS A 132 2.13 -4.55 -34.12
CA LYS A 132 1.72 -3.33 -34.79
C LYS A 132 2.97 -2.73 -35.45
N LYS A 133 3.16 -2.97 -36.75
CA LYS A 133 4.11 -2.19 -37.59
C LYS A 133 3.51 -0.79 -37.77
N TYR A 134 3.63 0.06 -36.76
CA TYR A 134 3.22 1.45 -36.89
C TYR A 134 4.44 2.32 -37.12
N GLY A 135 4.36 3.16 -38.15
CA GLY A 135 5.28 4.27 -38.39
C GLY A 135 6.10 4.15 -39.66
N ARG A 136 6.24 5.30 -40.35
CA ARG A 136 7.32 5.55 -41.30
C ARG A 136 8.64 5.42 -40.51
N ARG A 137 9.62 4.71 -41.06
CA ARG A 137 10.91 4.44 -40.38
C ARG A 137 11.57 5.74 -39.95
N ASN A 138 12.06 5.81 -38.70
CA ASN A 138 12.76 6.99 -38.21
C ASN A 138 14.19 7.03 -38.76
N LEU A 139 14.81 8.22 -38.78
CA LEU A 139 16.17 8.44 -39.29
C LEU A 139 17.21 7.49 -38.63
N PHE A 140 17.03 7.21 -37.34
CA PHE A 140 17.87 6.28 -36.60
C PHE A 140 17.69 4.80 -37.01
N ASP A 141 16.50 4.40 -37.44
CA ASP A 141 16.29 3.04 -38.00
C ASP A 141 16.99 2.91 -39.35
N THR A 142 17.03 3.99 -40.14
CA THR A 142 17.76 4.05 -41.41
C THR A 142 19.27 4.01 -41.17
N LEU A 143 19.79 4.77 -40.19
CA LEU A 143 21.21 4.78 -39.84
C LEU A 143 21.69 3.39 -39.38
N ARG A 144 20.89 2.70 -38.56
CA ARG A 144 21.18 1.35 -38.06
C ARG A 144 21.19 0.28 -39.18
N LYS A 145 20.46 0.50 -40.27
CA LYS A 145 20.53 -0.36 -41.47
C LYS A 145 21.84 -0.19 -42.24
N PHE A 146 22.32 1.05 -42.37
CA PHE A 146 23.62 1.33 -42.98
C PHE A 146 24.78 0.76 -42.16
N GLU A 147 24.68 0.83 -40.83
CA GLU A 147 25.69 0.26 -39.92
C GLU A 147 25.73 -1.28 -39.98
N ASN A 148 24.60 -1.93 -40.29
CA ASN A 148 24.47 -3.38 -40.44
C ASN A 148 24.78 -3.90 -41.86
N GLY A 149 25.21 -3.04 -42.80
CA GLY A 149 25.74 -3.47 -44.11
C GLY A 149 24.71 -3.98 -45.13
N GLU A 150 23.43 -3.63 -45.01
CA GLU A 150 22.44 -3.91 -46.08
C GLU A 150 22.55 -2.86 -47.19
N GLU A 151 23.49 -3.03 -48.12
CA GLU A 151 23.56 -2.27 -49.38
C GLU A 151 22.51 -2.79 -50.37
N ASN A 152 21.54 -1.95 -50.76
CA ASN A 152 20.77 -2.19 -51.98
C ASN A 152 21.48 -1.49 -53.15
N GLU A 153 22.21 -2.28 -53.94
CA GLU A 153 22.51 -1.95 -55.33
C GLU A 153 21.19 -1.91 -56.10
N GLU A 154 20.68 -0.72 -56.42
CA GLU A 154 19.79 -0.49 -57.58
C GLU A 154 19.53 1.01 -57.71
N ASP A 155 20.45 1.74 -58.35
CA ASP A 155 20.07 2.71 -59.41
C ASP A 155 21.30 3.18 -60.21
N ARG A 156 21.90 2.28 -61.01
CA ARG A 156 22.73 2.68 -62.15
C ARG A 156 21.87 2.60 -63.40
N GLY A 157 21.35 3.73 -63.88
CA GLY A 157 20.59 3.70 -65.13
C GLY A 157 19.94 4.98 -65.63
N ARG A 158 20.56 6.16 -65.40
CA ARG A 158 20.12 7.43 -66.00
C ARG A 158 20.17 7.35 -67.53
N LYS A 159 19.03 7.12 -68.19
CA LYS A 159 18.90 7.24 -69.66
C LYS A 159 18.88 8.72 -70.06
N LYS A 160 19.84 9.07 -70.92
CA LYS A 160 19.97 10.33 -71.67
C LYS A 160 18.68 10.68 -72.42
N ARG A 161 18.35 11.98 -72.45
CA ARG A 161 17.86 12.67 -73.64
C ARG A 161 18.98 13.56 -74.13
#